data_AF-A0A504UBA8-F1
#
_entry.id   AF-A0A504UBA8-F1
#
_cell.length_a   1.000
_cell.length_b   1.000
_cell.length_c   1.000
_cell.angle_alpha   90.00
_cell.angle_beta   90.00
_cell.angle_gamma   90.00
#
_symmetry.space_group_name_H-M   'P 1'
#
loop_
_entity.id
_entity.type
_entity.pdbx_description
1 polymer ?
#
loop_
_entity_poly.entity_id
_entity_poly.type
_entity_poly.pdbx_seq_one_letter_code
_entity_poly.pdbx_strand_id
1 'polypeptide(L)'
;MSSVSHHLAIYNFGIHVQSYATAPVQGFALREPFNFEAAARAIGFVGRSGYEGEPGPESWGEHAVPTVLGDLRGCSTVSSLSLWEDIESLSAFSYAGVHADALKHARQWNIKQDWPPLVLFWVPTGDRPTWSQAVERFEGLMRNGPAPAHFSFKNAFSPDGEPYQLDRARVKQLSADNLIGQQDLLAIVKTLPV
;
A
#
# COMPACT_ATOMS: atom_id res chain seq x y z
N MET A 1 -20.75 -6.31 25.05
CA MET A 1 -19.34 -5.95 24.87
C MET A 1 -19.27 -5.17 23.57
N SER A 2 -18.80 -3.93 23.57
CA SER A 2 -18.57 -3.20 22.31
C SER A 2 -17.45 -3.92 21.59
N SER A 3 -17.69 -4.48 20.41
CA SER A 3 -16.59 -4.94 19.57
C SER A 3 -15.71 -3.73 19.28
N VAL A 4 -14.40 -3.88 19.46
CA VAL A 4 -13.46 -2.85 19.03
C VAL A 4 -13.52 -2.83 17.51
N SER A 5 -13.88 -1.69 16.93
CA SER A 5 -13.80 -1.50 15.48
C SER A 5 -12.34 -1.49 15.05
N HIS A 6 -12.01 -2.01 13.87
CA HIS A 6 -10.64 -2.07 13.36
C HIS A 6 -10.54 -1.40 11.99
N HIS A 7 -9.36 -0.86 11.68
CA HIS A 7 -8.96 -0.49 10.33
C HIS A 7 -7.93 -1.48 9.80
N LEU A 8 -7.90 -1.64 8.48
CA LEU A 8 -6.90 -2.42 7.79
C LEU A 8 -5.69 -1.55 7.48
N ALA A 9 -4.52 -1.93 7.98
CA ALA A 9 -3.25 -1.37 7.57
C ALA A 9 -2.67 -2.13 6.38
N ILE A 10 -2.04 -1.39 5.46
CA ILE A 10 -1.18 -1.93 4.42
C ILE A 10 0.18 -1.26 4.50
N TYR A 11 1.23 -2.09 4.45
CA TYR A 11 2.59 -1.66 4.18
C TYR A 11 3.10 -2.36 2.92
N ASN A 12 3.64 -1.58 1.98
CA ASN A 12 4.32 -2.10 0.81
C ASN A 12 5.79 -1.71 0.82
N PHE A 13 6.61 -2.53 0.19
CA PHE A 13 8.04 -2.30 0.13
C PHE A 13 8.63 -2.77 -1.20
N GLY A 14 9.51 -1.96 -1.75
CA GLY A 14 10.28 -2.29 -2.94
C GLY A 14 11.63 -1.62 -2.98
N ILE A 15 12.40 -2.05 -3.96
CA ILE A 15 13.71 -1.48 -4.28
C ILE A 15 13.69 -1.14 -5.75
N HIS A 16 13.91 0.13 -6.06
CA HIS A 16 13.96 0.62 -7.41
C HIS A 16 15.22 0.13 -8.13
N VAL A 17 15.14 0.01 -9.46
CA VAL A 17 16.28 -0.35 -10.31
C VAL A 17 17.38 0.71 -10.31
N GLN A 18 17.02 1.97 -10.01
CA GLN A 18 17.91 3.12 -9.88
C GLN A 18 17.35 4.14 -8.87
N SER A 19 18.06 5.25 -8.65
CA SER A 19 17.62 6.35 -7.78
C SER A 19 16.28 6.96 -8.24
N TYR A 20 15.43 7.33 -7.28
CA TYR A 20 14.04 7.78 -7.48
C TYR A 20 13.83 8.87 -8.56
N ALA A 21 14.81 9.75 -8.76
CA ALA A 21 14.73 10.87 -9.71
C ALA A 21 15.54 10.68 -11.02
N THR A 22 15.96 9.45 -11.34
CA THR A 22 16.64 9.17 -12.63
C THR A 22 15.65 8.72 -13.70
N ALA A 23 16.06 8.81 -14.97
CA ALA A 23 15.20 8.48 -16.11
C ALA A 23 14.48 7.10 -16.00
N PRO A 24 15.14 6.01 -15.54
CA PRO A 24 14.46 4.71 -15.40
C PRO A 24 13.40 4.61 -14.31
N VAL A 25 13.29 5.58 -13.40
CA VAL A 25 12.29 5.59 -12.30
C VAL A 25 11.37 6.81 -12.41
N GLN A 26 11.62 7.71 -13.37
CA GLN A 26 10.85 8.93 -13.54
C GLN A 26 9.35 8.67 -13.75
N GLY A 27 8.98 7.62 -14.48
CA GLY A 27 7.58 7.27 -14.69
C GLY A 27 6.84 6.88 -13.39
N PHE A 28 7.56 6.31 -12.41
CA PHE A 28 7.04 6.10 -11.06
C PHE A 28 6.85 7.43 -10.34
N ALA A 29 7.91 8.24 -10.27
CA ALA A 29 7.92 9.51 -9.53
C ALA A 29 6.82 10.48 -10.01
N LEU A 30 6.57 10.52 -11.33
CA LEU A 30 5.51 11.35 -11.91
C LEU A 30 4.10 10.84 -11.58
N ARG A 31 3.92 9.53 -11.35
CA ARG A 31 2.62 8.93 -11.02
C ARG A 31 2.30 8.94 -9.53
N GLU A 32 3.32 8.95 -8.68
CA GLU A 32 3.16 8.81 -7.23
C GLU A 32 2.20 9.86 -6.62
N PRO A 33 2.29 11.18 -6.92
CA PRO A 33 1.36 12.15 -6.38
C PRO A 33 -0.10 11.87 -6.77
N PHE A 34 -0.34 11.49 -8.03
CA PHE A 34 -1.68 11.13 -8.52
C PHE A 34 -2.21 9.85 -7.88
N ASN A 35 -1.32 8.91 -7.57
CA ASN A 35 -1.69 7.70 -6.86
C ASN A 35 -2.10 7.99 -5.40
N PHE A 36 -1.40 8.90 -4.73
CA PHE A 36 -1.78 9.34 -3.38
C PHE A 36 -3.09 10.14 -3.37
N GLU A 37 -3.29 10.99 -4.36
CA GLU A 37 -4.55 11.71 -4.54
C GLU A 37 -5.70 10.74 -4.85
N ALA A 38 -5.48 9.73 -5.69
CA ALA A 38 -6.47 8.70 -5.96
C ALA A 38 -6.82 7.91 -4.69
N ALA A 39 -5.84 7.58 -3.85
CA ALA A 39 -6.08 6.95 -2.55
C ALA A 39 -6.94 7.85 -1.66
N ALA A 40 -6.61 9.14 -1.55
CA ALA A 40 -7.35 10.11 -0.75
C ALA A 40 -8.83 10.27 -1.19
N ARG A 41 -9.11 10.07 -2.48
CA ARG A 41 -10.48 10.09 -3.04
C ARG A 41 -11.20 8.74 -2.97
N ALA A 42 -10.49 7.65 -2.65
CA ALA A 42 -11.07 6.32 -2.69
C ALA A 42 -12.00 6.09 -1.49
N ILE A 43 -13.13 5.41 -1.74
CA ILE A 43 -14.04 4.96 -0.69
C ILE A 43 -13.28 4.05 0.27
N GLY A 44 -13.47 4.29 1.57
CA GLY A 44 -12.85 3.52 2.64
C GLY A 44 -11.38 3.86 2.91
N PHE A 45 -10.81 4.91 2.30
CA PHE A 45 -9.49 5.41 2.69
C PHE A 45 -9.57 6.19 4.01
N VAL A 46 -8.77 5.78 5.00
CA VAL A 46 -8.74 6.42 6.33
C VAL A 46 -7.58 7.42 6.42
N GLY A 47 -6.43 7.09 5.86
CA GLY A 47 -5.25 7.95 5.89
C GLY A 47 -3.97 7.22 5.52
N ARG A 48 -2.87 7.97 5.41
CA ARG A 48 -1.53 7.42 5.16
C ARG A 48 -0.48 8.13 6.01
N SER A 49 0.61 7.43 6.27
CA SER A 49 1.83 8.04 6.78
C SER A 49 2.43 8.95 5.72
N GLY A 50 2.97 10.09 6.13
CA GLY A 50 3.89 10.85 5.31
C GLY A 50 5.32 10.37 5.48
N TYR A 51 6.25 11.21 5.03
CA TYR A 51 7.69 11.03 5.15
C TYR A 51 8.26 12.27 5.85
N GLU A 52 9.23 12.07 6.73
CA GLU A 52 9.84 13.17 7.47
C GLU A 52 10.51 14.17 6.51
N GLY A 53 10.22 15.46 6.69
CA GLY A 53 10.78 16.53 5.85
C GLY A 53 10.13 16.69 4.47
N GLU A 54 9.20 15.82 4.08
CA GLU A 54 8.47 15.91 2.82
C GLU A 54 7.10 16.60 3.01
N PRO A 55 6.60 17.34 2.01
CA PRO A 55 5.24 17.88 2.05
C PRO A 55 4.19 16.77 2.14
N GLY A 56 3.20 16.93 3.02
CA GLY A 56 2.09 15.99 3.12
C GLY A 56 1.66 15.73 4.57
N PRO A 57 1.04 14.56 4.85
CA PRO A 57 0.69 14.18 6.21
C PRO A 57 1.94 13.96 7.06
N GLU A 58 1.78 13.96 8.38
CA GLU A 58 2.85 13.62 9.32
C GLU A 58 3.31 12.16 9.12
N SER A 59 4.61 11.91 9.30
CA SER A 59 5.15 10.55 9.36
C SER A 59 4.71 9.83 10.63
N TRP A 60 4.27 8.59 10.52
CA TRP A 60 3.90 7.77 11.67
C TRP A 60 5.15 7.12 12.28
N GLY A 61 5.89 7.93 13.03
CA GLY A 61 7.20 7.57 13.58
C GLY A 61 8.34 7.69 12.56
N GLU A 62 9.54 7.27 12.96
CA GLU A 62 10.73 7.24 12.09
C GLU A 62 10.55 6.23 10.95
N HIS A 63 10.91 6.62 9.73
CA HIS A 63 10.85 5.73 8.57
C HIS A 63 11.76 4.51 8.78
N ALA A 64 11.25 3.33 8.43
CA ALA A 64 11.97 2.07 8.60
C ALA A 64 11.84 1.20 7.36
N VAL A 65 12.86 0.35 7.12
CA VAL A 65 12.89 -0.61 6.01
C VAL A 65 13.15 -2.03 6.55
N PRO A 66 12.77 -3.10 5.82
CA PRO A 66 12.96 -4.46 6.27
C PRO A 66 14.45 -4.82 6.41
N THR A 67 14.83 -5.23 7.60
CA THR A 67 16.21 -5.64 7.96
C THR A 67 16.52 -7.06 7.50
N VAL A 68 15.48 -7.91 7.38
CA VAL A 68 15.61 -9.30 6.88
C VAL A 68 16.13 -9.35 5.43
N LEU A 69 16.08 -8.24 4.69
CA LEU A 69 16.61 -8.11 3.33
C LEU A 69 18.11 -7.74 3.30
N GLY A 70 18.75 -7.63 4.46
CA GLY A 70 20.17 -7.29 4.59
C GLY A 70 20.42 -5.79 4.67
N ASP A 71 21.67 -5.38 4.39
CA ASP A 71 22.06 -3.97 4.39
C ASP A 71 21.57 -3.28 3.11
N LEU A 72 20.57 -2.42 3.26
CA LEU A 72 19.97 -1.66 2.16
C LEU A 72 20.55 -0.25 2.03
N ARG A 73 21.65 0.07 2.73
CA ARG A 73 22.30 1.39 2.58
C ARG A 73 22.75 1.60 1.14
N GLY A 74 22.37 2.75 0.57
CA GLY A 74 22.65 3.09 -0.82
C GLY A 74 21.67 2.50 -1.84
N CYS A 75 20.75 1.62 -1.43
CA CYS A 75 19.64 1.19 -2.28
C CYS A 75 18.58 2.29 -2.37
N SER A 76 17.97 2.42 -3.55
CA SER A 76 16.80 3.28 -3.76
C SER A 76 15.56 2.51 -3.32
N THR A 77 15.14 2.68 -2.07
CA THR A 77 13.96 1.97 -1.53
C THR A 77 12.68 2.78 -1.72
N VAL A 78 11.55 2.07 -1.82
CA VAL A 78 10.22 2.66 -1.91
C VAL A 78 9.28 1.92 -0.98
N SER A 79 8.48 2.66 -0.23
CA SER A 79 7.49 2.09 0.69
C SER A 79 6.40 3.09 0.99
N SER A 80 5.22 2.59 1.33
CA SER A 80 4.09 3.39 1.79
C SER A 80 3.34 2.63 2.89
N LEU A 81 2.71 3.40 3.77
CA LEU A 81 1.93 2.89 4.89
C LEU A 81 0.58 3.63 4.91
N SER A 82 -0.52 2.89 4.85
CA SER A 82 -1.87 3.48 4.88
C SER A 82 -2.88 2.63 5.63
N LEU A 83 -3.97 3.29 6.03
CA LEU A 83 -5.12 2.72 6.72
C LEU A 83 -6.37 2.82 5.85
N TRP A 84 -7.18 1.76 5.94
CA TRP A 84 -8.41 1.57 5.19
C TRP A 84 -9.51 1.03 6.11
N GLU A 85 -10.77 1.29 5.77
CA GLU A 85 -11.92 0.78 6.53
C GLU A 85 -11.96 -0.75 6.51
N ASP A 86 -11.70 -1.36 5.35
CA ASP A 86 -11.73 -2.81 5.15
C ASP A 86 -10.89 -3.29 3.96
N ILE A 87 -10.83 -4.62 3.79
CA ILE A 87 -10.06 -5.29 2.75
C ILE A 87 -10.64 -5.01 1.36
N GLU A 88 -11.96 -4.95 1.23
CA GLU A 88 -12.64 -4.68 -0.04
C GLU A 88 -12.29 -3.29 -0.58
N SER A 89 -12.30 -2.27 0.29
CA SER A 89 -11.99 -0.88 -0.06
C SER A 89 -10.55 -0.74 -0.55
N LEU A 90 -9.60 -1.30 0.20
CA LEU A 90 -8.20 -1.31 -0.21
C LEU A 90 -8.00 -2.09 -1.52
N SER A 91 -8.65 -3.24 -1.69
CA SER A 91 -8.54 -4.06 -2.90
C SER A 91 -9.08 -3.33 -4.14
N ALA A 92 -10.22 -2.64 -3.99
CA ALA A 92 -10.84 -1.84 -5.04
C ALA A 92 -9.95 -0.67 -5.49
N PHE A 93 -9.27 -0.01 -4.55
CA PHE A 93 -8.25 0.99 -4.88
C PHE A 93 -7.02 0.36 -5.56
N SER A 94 -6.49 -0.72 -4.99
CA SER A 94 -5.21 -1.30 -5.42
C SER A 94 -5.25 -1.86 -6.85
N TYR A 95 -6.38 -2.43 -7.26
CA TYR A 95 -6.46 -3.19 -8.52
C TYR A 95 -7.36 -2.57 -9.58
N ALA A 96 -7.81 -1.33 -9.40
CA ALA A 96 -8.52 -0.56 -10.42
C ALA A 96 -7.96 0.87 -10.57
N GLY A 97 -8.40 1.58 -11.63
CA GLY A 97 -8.12 3.00 -11.80
C GLY A 97 -6.63 3.36 -11.88
N VAL A 98 -6.25 4.40 -11.14
CA VAL A 98 -4.91 5.02 -11.16
C VAL A 98 -3.83 4.08 -10.66
N HIS A 99 -4.04 3.39 -9.53
CA HIS A 99 -3.05 2.48 -8.97
C HIS A 99 -2.78 1.30 -9.90
N ALA A 100 -3.84 0.73 -10.47
CA ALA A 100 -3.73 -0.38 -11.42
C ALA A 100 -2.95 -0.02 -12.69
N ASP A 101 -2.98 1.26 -13.12
CA ASP A 101 -2.14 1.73 -14.21
C ASP A 101 -0.65 1.66 -13.83
N ALA A 102 -0.28 2.20 -12.67
CA ALA A 102 1.09 2.14 -12.16
C ALA A 102 1.59 0.69 -11.97
N LEU A 103 0.75 -0.20 -11.45
CA LEU A 103 1.12 -1.61 -11.23
C LEU A 103 1.50 -2.36 -12.51
N LYS A 104 0.95 -1.99 -13.68
CA LYS A 104 1.34 -2.60 -14.98
C LYS A 104 2.80 -2.36 -15.32
N HIS A 105 3.36 -1.26 -14.81
CA HIS A 105 4.69 -0.79 -15.11
C HIS A 105 5.69 -1.04 -13.97
N ALA A 106 5.22 -1.48 -12.80
CA ALA A 106 6.02 -1.63 -11.59
C ALA A 106 7.32 -2.44 -11.79
N ARG A 107 7.34 -3.44 -12.69
CA ARG A 107 8.52 -4.26 -13.02
C ARG A 107 9.61 -3.51 -13.79
N GLN A 108 9.30 -2.36 -14.36
CA GLN A 108 10.27 -1.50 -15.04
C GLN A 108 11.02 -0.63 -14.04
N TRP A 109 10.34 -0.24 -12.96
CA TRP A 109 10.89 0.68 -11.96
C TRP A 109 11.52 -0.05 -10.77
N ASN A 110 11.10 -1.29 -10.49
CA ASN A 110 11.56 -2.07 -9.34
C ASN A 110 12.39 -3.27 -9.77
N ILE A 111 13.40 -3.60 -8.97
CA ILE A 111 14.09 -4.88 -9.13
C ILE A 111 13.10 -6.02 -8.93
N LYS A 112 13.40 -7.17 -9.54
CA LYS A 112 12.62 -8.38 -9.29
C LYS A 112 12.72 -8.72 -7.79
N GLN A 113 11.56 -8.74 -7.13
CA GLN A 113 11.44 -9.04 -5.71
C GLN A 113 11.23 -10.54 -5.55
N ASP A 114 12.03 -11.17 -4.68
CA ASP A 114 11.82 -12.55 -4.24
C ASP A 114 11.19 -12.59 -2.83
N TRP A 115 10.54 -11.49 -2.42
CA TRP A 115 9.81 -11.32 -1.17
C TRP A 115 8.36 -10.86 -1.43
N PRO A 116 7.44 -10.92 -0.44
CA PRO A 116 6.07 -10.45 -0.59
C PRO A 116 6.01 -8.95 -0.93
N PRO A 117 5.18 -8.47 -1.87
CA PRO A 117 5.16 -7.06 -2.25
C PRO A 117 4.52 -6.15 -1.17
N LEU A 118 3.75 -6.73 -0.26
CA LEU A 118 3.00 -6.03 0.79
C LEU A 118 2.71 -6.95 1.97
N VAL A 119 2.35 -6.33 3.10
CA VAL A 119 1.69 -6.96 4.24
C VAL A 119 0.43 -6.19 4.61
N LEU A 120 -0.58 -6.93 5.04
CA LEU A 120 -1.82 -6.44 5.61
C LEU A 120 -1.90 -6.86 7.08
N PHE A 121 -2.47 -6.00 7.93
CA PHE A 121 -2.71 -6.31 9.33
C PHE A 121 -3.80 -5.39 9.90
N TRP A 122 -4.53 -5.85 10.90
CA TRP A 122 -5.58 -5.06 11.55
C TRP A 122 -5.00 -4.19 12.66
N VAL A 123 -5.54 -2.98 12.79
CA VAL A 123 -5.26 -2.05 13.89
C VAL A 123 -6.57 -1.58 14.52
N PRO A 124 -6.63 -1.35 15.84
CA PRO A 124 -7.81 -0.75 16.45
C PRO A 124 -8.14 0.62 15.82
N THR A 125 -9.43 0.92 15.68
CA THR A 125 -9.89 2.22 15.18
C THR A 125 -9.40 3.34 16.12
N GLY A 126 -8.81 4.39 15.54
CA GLY A 126 -8.21 5.49 16.28
C GLY A 126 -6.69 5.37 16.43
N ASP A 127 -6.14 4.16 16.32
CA ASP A 127 -4.70 3.94 16.35
C ASP A 127 -4.08 4.13 14.97
N ARG A 128 -2.80 4.51 14.96
CA ARG A 128 -1.97 4.57 13.74
C ARG A 128 -0.73 3.70 13.95
N PRO A 129 -0.44 2.74 13.05
CA PRO A 129 0.77 1.96 13.15
C PRO A 129 1.98 2.83 12.84
N THR A 130 3.11 2.54 13.47
CA THR A 130 4.39 3.13 13.08
C THR A 130 5.03 2.38 11.92
N TRP A 131 5.97 3.00 11.22
CA TRP A 131 6.78 2.32 10.21
C TRP A 131 7.49 1.08 10.77
N SER A 132 8.07 1.15 11.98
CA SER A 132 8.73 0.01 12.61
C SER A 132 7.77 -1.15 12.89
N GLN A 133 6.53 -0.87 13.33
CA GLN A 133 5.51 -1.90 13.52
C GLN A 133 5.08 -2.52 12.19
N ALA A 134 4.92 -1.71 11.14
CA ALA A 134 4.61 -2.18 9.81
C ALA A 134 5.71 -3.09 9.24
N VAL A 135 6.99 -2.72 9.41
CA VAL A 135 8.14 -3.54 9.05
C VAL A 135 8.15 -4.85 9.85
N GLU A 136 7.89 -4.83 11.15
CA GLU A 136 7.80 -6.05 11.96
C GLU A 136 6.75 -7.02 11.40
N ARG A 137 5.56 -6.53 11.02
CA ARG A 137 4.53 -7.35 10.39
C ARG A 137 4.98 -7.92 9.05
N PHE A 138 5.63 -7.09 8.23
CA PHE A 138 6.15 -7.50 6.93
C PHE A 138 7.19 -8.61 7.05
N GLU A 139 8.15 -8.46 7.94
CA GLU A 139 9.14 -9.50 8.18
C GLU A 139 8.55 -10.75 8.85
N GLY A 140 7.51 -10.59 9.68
CA GLY A 140 6.72 -11.70 10.22
C GLY A 140 6.10 -12.54 9.11
N LEU A 141 5.48 -11.88 8.11
CA LEU A 141 4.94 -12.56 6.92
C LEU A 141 6.04 -13.28 6.13
N MET A 142 7.23 -12.68 5.99
CA MET A 142 8.35 -13.31 5.29
C MET A 142 8.88 -14.55 6.01
N ARG A 143 9.03 -14.49 7.34
CA ARG A 143 9.62 -15.59 8.13
C ARG A 143 8.63 -16.72 8.37
N ASN A 144 7.38 -16.39 8.67
CA ASN A 144 6.40 -17.32 9.22
C ASN A 144 5.26 -17.66 8.25
N GLY A 145 5.17 -16.93 7.13
CA GLY A 145 4.02 -17.01 6.24
C GLY A 145 2.77 -16.29 6.78
N PRO A 146 1.63 -16.41 6.08
CA PRO A 146 0.40 -15.71 6.45
C PRO A 146 -0.16 -16.13 7.81
N ALA A 147 -0.54 -15.16 8.64
CA ALA A 147 -1.19 -15.35 9.93
C ALA A 147 -2.11 -14.14 10.25
N PRO A 148 -3.03 -14.23 11.23
CA PRO A 148 -3.89 -13.11 11.61
C PRO A 148 -3.16 -11.79 11.88
N ALA A 149 -1.95 -11.86 12.44
CA ALA A 149 -1.14 -10.69 12.74
C ALA A 149 -0.47 -10.05 11.51
N HIS A 150 -0.30 -10.80 10.41
CA HIS A 150 0.40 -10.36 9.20
C HIS A 150 0.03 -11.24 8.00
N PHE A 151 -0.64 -10.65 7.01
CA PHE A 151 -1.19 -11.41 5.90
C PHE A 151 -1.18 -10.66 4.56
N SER A 152 -1.79 -11.24 3.53
CA SER A 152 -1.93 -10.60 2.21
C SER A 152 -3.34 -10.87 1.67
N PHE A 153 -3.73 -10.22 0.57
CA PHE A 153 -5.04 -10.48 -0.06
C PHE A 153 -5.26 -11.95 -0.42
N LYS A 154 -4.20 -12.69 -0.75
CA LYS A 154 -4.29 -14.12 -1.11
C LYS A 154 -4.71 -14.99 0.09
N ASN A 155 -4.30 -14.60 1.29
CA ASN A 155 -4.55 -15.33 2.53
C ASN A 155 -5.07 -14.33 3.56
N ALA A 156 -6.27 -13.81 3.35
CA ALA A 156 -6.84 -12.78 4.21
C ALA A 156 -7.39 -13.34 5.52
N PHE A 157 -7.42 -12.49 6.55
CA PHE A 157 -8.01 -12.79 7.85
C PHE A 157 -8.94 -11.66 8.28
N SER A 158 -9.98 -11.95 9.04
CA SER A 158 -10.85 -10.96 9.68
C SER A 158 -10.15 -10.32 10.89
N PRO A 159 -10.67 -9.22 11.45
CA PRO A 159 -10.15 -8.65 12.69
C PRO A 159 -10.13 -9.64 13.87
N ASP A 160 -11.05 -10.62 13.87
CA ASP A 160 -11.12 -11.68 14.89
C ASP A 160 -10.12 -12.82 14.64
N GLY A 161 -9.36 -12.75 13.54
CA GLY A 161 -8.31 -13.72 13.19
C GLY A 161 -8.80 -14.96 12.44
N GLU A 162 -10.04 -14.96 11.95
CA GLU A 162 -10.58 -16.06 11.15
C GLU A 162 -10.20 -15.89 9.67
N PRO A 163 -9.94 -16.97 8.91
CA PRO A 163 -9.73 -16.89 7.48
C PRO A 163 -10.88 -16.16 6.78
N TYR A 164 -10.54 -15.19 5.94
CA TYR A 164 -11.51 -14.32 5.30
C TYR A 164 -11.45 -14.44 3.78
N GLN A 165 -12.61 -14.41 3.14
CA GLN A 165 -12.75 -14.37 1.69
C GLN A 165 -13.36 -13.03 1.30
N LEU A 166 -12.65 -12.30 0.43
CA LEU A 166 -13.09 -11.00 -0.03
C LEU A 166 -14.43 -11.08 -0.76
N ASP A 167 -15.33 -10.15 -0.47
CA ASP A 167 -16.57 -9.98 -1.24
C ASP A 167 -16.24 -9.33 -2.60
N ARG A 168 -16.13 -10.16 -3.63
CA ARG A 168 -15.80 -9.71 -4.99
C ARG A 168 -16.88 -8.81 -5.60
N ALA A 169 -18.14 -8.96 -5.20
CA ALA A 169 -19.21 -8.10 -5.70
C ALA A 169 -19.05 -6.69 -5.11
N ARG A 170 -18.73 -6.61 -3.82
CA ARG A 170 -18.42 -5.34 -3.15
C ARG A 170 -17.17 -4.68 -3.72
N VAL A 171 -16.08 -5.42 -3.94
CA VAL A 171 -14.86 -4.88 -4.59
C VAL A 171 -15.19 -4.30 -5.97
N LYS A 172 -16.00 -5.00 -6.78
CA LYS A 172 -16.39 -4.52 -8.11
C LYS A 172 -17.19 -3.23 -8.05
N GLN A 173 -18.13 -3.13 -7.12
CA GLN A 173 -18.93 -1.92 -6.91
C GLN A 173 -18.04 -0.74 -6.49
N LEU A 174 -17.22 -0.92 -5.45
CA LEU A 174 -16.29 0.10 -4.97
C LEU A 174 -15.30 0.55 -6.04
N SER A 175 -14.82 -0.37 -6.88
CA SER A 175 -13.94 -0.05 -8.01
C SER A 175 -14.62 0.85 -9.04
N ALA A 176 -15.89 0.60 -9.34
CA ALA A 176 -16.67 1.42 -10.27
C ALA A 176 -16.92 2.82 -9.70
N ASP A 177 -17.24 2.91 -8.41
CA ASP A 177 -17.51 4.18 -7.74
C ASP A 177 -16.24 5.03 -7.61
N ASN A 178 -15.11 4.42 -7.22
CA ASN A 178 -13.81 5.09 -7.20
C ASN A 178 -13.41 5.63 -8.58
N LEU A 179 -13.70 4.87 -9.65
CA LEU A 179 -13.35 5.28 -11.01
C LEU A 179 -14.07 6.57 -11.42
N ILE A 180 -15.31 6.80 -10.97
CA ILE A 180 -16.05 8.03 -11.26
C ILE A 180 -15.32 9.25 -10.69
N GLY A 181 -14.80 9.17 -9.46
CA GLY A 181 -14.09 10.26 -8.79
C GLY A 181 -12.61 10.45 -9.19
N GLN A 182 -12.08 9.57 -10.05
CA GLN A 182 -10.66 9.52 -10.42
C GLN A 182 -10.43 9.60 -11.92
N GLN A 183 -11.46 9.88 -12.74
CA GLN A 183 -11.33 9.88 -14.21
C GLN A 183 -10.32 10.93 -14.70
N ASP A 184 -10.30 12.09 -14.07
CA ASP A 184 -9.36 13.19 -14.32
C ASP A 184 -7.91 12.75 -14.05
N LEU A 185 -7.65 12.13 -12.89
CA LEU A 185 -6.33 11.62 -12.53
C LEU A 185 -5.90 10.51 -13.50
N LEU A 186 -6.82 9.59 -13.83
CA LEU A 186 -6.56 8.49 -14.73
C LEU A 186 -6.22 8.97 -16.15
N ALA A 187 -6.89 10.03 -16.62
CA ALA A 187 -6.58 10.64 -17.90
C ALA A 187 -5.15 11.20 -17.91
N ILE A 188 -4.71 11.85 -16.82
CA ILE A 188 -3.35 12.38 -16.70
C ILE A 188 -2.31 11.26 -16.67
N VAL A 189 -2.45 10.27 -15.78
CA VAL A 189 -1.41 9.22 -15.61
C VAL A 189 -1.18 8.39 -16.86
N LYS A 190 -2.21 8.22 -17.71
CA LYS A 190 -2.09 7.54 -19.00
C LYS A 190 -1.24 8.29 -20.04
N THR A 191 -1.01 9.59 -19.84
CA THR A 191 -0.14 10.40 -20.71
C THR A 191 1.30 10.47 -20.23
N LEU A 192 1.57 10.03 -18.99
CA LEU A 192 2.91 10.10 -18.40
C LEU A 192 3.83 9.04 -19.01
N PRO A 193 5.14 9.35 -19.16
CA PRO A 193 6.12 8.37 -19.62
C PRO A 193 6.21 7.22 -18.63
N VAL A 194 6.48 6.02 -19.14
CA VAL A 194 6.81 4.87 -18.29
C VAL A 194 8.29 4.90 -17.95
#